data_AF-I9UP94-F1
#
_entry.id   AF-I9UP94-F1
#
_cell.length_a   1.000
_cell.length_b   1.000
_cell.length_c   1.000
_cell.angle_alpha   90.00
_cell.angle_beta   90.00
_cell.angle_gamma   90.00
#
_symmetry.space_group_name_H-M   'P 1'
#
loop_
_entity.id
_entity.type
_entity.pdbx_description
1 polymer ?
#
loop_
_entity_poly.entity_id
_entity_poly.type
_entity_poly.pdbx_seq_one_letter_code
_entity_poly.pdbx_strand_id
1 'polypeptide(L)'
;MMGYTKWIAVLLCLLGMTACRQDTHRFRIGVAQCSDDSWRHKMNDEILREAMFYDGVSVEIRSAADDNRKQAEDVHYFIDEGVDLLIISANEAAP
;
A
#
# COMPACT_ATOMS: atom_id res chain seq x y z
N MET A 1 -13.94 -23.19 46.49
CA MET A 1 -13.88 -21.95 45.69
C MET A 1 -12.47 -21.54 45.23
N MET A 2 -11.37 -22.10 45.78
CA MET A 2 -9.99 -21.66 45.46
C MET A 2 -9.36 -22.24 44.17
N GLY A 3 -9.98 -23.25 43.54
CA GLY A 3 -9.37 -23.98 42.42
C GLY A 3 -9.51 -23.30 41.06
N TYR A 4 -10.59 -22.55 40.85
CA TYR A 4 -10.90 -21.95 39.56
C TYR A 4 -10.32 -20.55 39.37
N THR A 5 -9.95 -19.85 40.46
CA THR A 5 -9.37 -18.49 40.39
C THR A 5 -8.07 -18.42 39.60
N LYS A 6 -7.23 -19.46 39.67
CA LYS A 6 -6.00 -19.55 38.85
C LYS A 6 -6.32 -19.65 37.35
N TRP A 7 -7.30 -20.47 36.99
CA TRP A 7 -7.74 -20.65 35.61
C TRP A 7 -8.45 -19.42 35.06
N ILE A 8 -9.25 -18.75 35.89
CA ILE A 8 -9.89 -17.47 35.54
C ILE A 8 -8.83 -16.40 35.27
N ALA A 9 -7.79 -16.31 36.10
CA ALA A 9 -6.69 -15.34 35.89
C ALA A 9 -5.90 -15.63 34.61
N VAL A 10 -5.61 -16.90 34.30
CA VAL A 10 -4.95 -17.30 33.04
C VAL A 10 -5.83 -16.96 31.84
N LEU A 11 -7.13 -17.22 31.92
CA LEU A 11 -8.07 -16.89 30.85
C LEU A 11 -8.16 -15.38 30.62
N LEU A 12 -8.18 -14.58 31.70
CA LEU A 12 -8.20 -13.12 31.65
C LEU A 12 -6.91 -12.55 31.04
N CYS A 13 -5.76 -13.13 31.37
CA CYS A 13 -4.47 -12.77 30.77
C CYS A 13 -4.44 -13.07 29.26
N LEU A 14 -4.94 -14.23 28.84
CA LEU A 14 -5.00 -14.60 27.43
C LEU A 14 -5.94 -13.68 26.64
N LEU A 15 -7.10 -13.34 27.21
CA LEU A 15 -8.04 -12.38 26.61
C LEU A 15 -7.42 -10.98 26.48
N GLY A 16 -6.70 -10.52 27.51
CA GLY A 16 -6.01 -9.23 27.51
C GLY A 16 -4.95 -9.10 26.41
N MET A 17 -4.28 -10.19 26.02
CA MET A 17 -3.27 -10.18 24.95
C MET A 17 -3.88 -9.97 23.55
N THR A 18 -5.18 -10.23 23.36
CA THR A 18 -5.86 -10.06 22.06
C THR A 18 -6.45 -8.66 21.87
N ALA A 19 -6.51 -7.84 22.92
CA ALA A 19 -7.18 -6.54 22.90
C ALA A 19 -6.41 -5.44 22.14
N CYS A 20 -5.11 -5.62 21.87
CA CYS A 20 -4.28 -4.66 21.14
C CYS A 20 -4.08 -5.02 19.66
N ARG A 21 -5.13 -5.50 18.97
CA ARG A 21 -5.09 -5.58 17.51
C ARG A 21 -5.79 -4.37 16.92
N GLN A 22 -5.02 -3.32 16.66
CA GLN A 22 -5.45 -2.27 15.73
C GLN A 22 -5.35 -2.85 14.31
N ASP A 23 -6.45 -3.41 13.81
CA ASP A 23 -6.59 -3.70 12.37
C ASP A 23 -6.71 -2.35 11.65
N THR A 24 -5.57 -1.68 11.43
CA THR A 24 -5.53 -0.60 10.46
C THR A 24 -5.56 -1.26 9.09
N HIS A 25 -6.62 -0.98 8.31
CA HIS A 25 -6.70 -1.45 6.94
C HIS A 25 -5.45 -0.99 6.19
N ARG A 26 -4.72 -1.96 5.61
CA ARG A 26 -3.52 -1.68 4.82
C ARG A 26 -3.92 -1.60 3.35
N PHE A 27 -3.58 -0.49 2.69
CA PHE A 27 -3.79 -0.28 1.26
C PHE A 27 -2.44 -0.22 0.55
N ARG A 28 -2.26 -1.07 -0.47
CA ARG A 28 -1.14 -1.03 -1.41
C ARG A 28 -1.59 -0.28 -2.67
N ILE A 29 -0.92 0.83 -2.97
CA ILE A 29 -1.21 1.65 -4.16
C ILE A 29 -0.03 1.51 -5.12
N GLY A 30 -0.30 1.09 -6.36
CA GLY A 30 0.65 1.11 -7.46
C GLY A 30 0.46 2.36 -8.32
N VAL A 31 1.54 3.04 -8.70
CA VAL A 31 1.51 4.17 -9.62
C VAL A 31 2.40 3.89 -10.83
N ALA A 32 1.78 3.69 -11.99
CA ALA A 32 2.44 3.56 -13.27
C ALA A 32 2.56 4.94 -13.94
N GLN A 33 3.74 5.57 -13.88
CA GLN A 33 4.04 6.85 -14.50
C GLN A 33 4.52 6.70 -15.95
N CYS A 34 4.19 7.67 -16.80
CA CYS A 34 4.62 7.69 -18.20
C CYS A 34 6.09 8.06 -18.36
N SER A 35 6.52 9.18 -17.75
CA SER A 35 7.81 9.83 -18.01
C SER A 35 8.67 9.93 -16.76
N ASP A 36 9.96 10.22 -16.94
CA ASP A 36 10.94 10.43 -15.86
C ASP A 36 11.54 11.84 -15.96
N ASP A 37 10.67 12.85 -15.81
CA ASP A 37 11.02 14.26 -15.89
C ASP A 37 10.85 14.99 -14.54
N SER A 38 11.33 16.23 -14.47
CA SER A 38 11.28 17.04 -13.24
C SER A 38 9.86 17.31 -12.72
N TRP A 39 8.87 17.40 -13.62
CA TRP A 39 7.47 17.54 -13.23
C TRP A 39 6.96 16.25 -12.59
N ARG A 40 7.31 15.08 -13.16
CA ARG A 40 6.96 13.77 -12.59
C ARG A 40 7.67 13.49 -11.27
N HIS A 41 8.94 13.85 -11.12
CA HIS A 41 9.60 13.76 -9.82
C HIS A 41 8.85 14.58 -8.76
N LYS A 42 8.45 15.81 -9.09
CA LYS A 42 7.70 16.64 -8.14
C LYS A 42 6.34 16.03 -7.81
N MET A 43 5.63 15.49 -8.80
CA MET A 43 4.37 14.77 -8.58
C MET A 43 4.56 13.56 -7.68
N ASN A 44 5.61 12.75 -7.92
CA ASN A 44 5.92 11.56 -7.12
C ASN A 44 6.23 11.95 -5.66
N ASP A 45 6.99 13.02 -5.45
CA ASP A 45 7.30 13.53 -4.11
C ASP A 45 6.05 13.97 -3.34
N GLU A 46 5.11 14.65 -4.00
CA GLU A 46 3.86 15.09 -3.36
C GLU A 46 2.92 13.89 -3.08
N ILE A 47 2.87 12.88 -3.96
CA ILE A 47 2.13 11.62 -3.71
C ILE A 47 2.70 10.92 -2.47
N LEU A 48 4.03 10.75 -2.40
CA LEU A 48 4.69 10.09 -1.28
C LEU A 48 4.53 10.90 0.02
N ARG A 49 4.63 12.24 -0.05
CA ARG A 49 4.38 13.12 1.10
C ARG A 49 2.97 12.95 1.64
N GLU A 50 1.95 12.94 0.79
CA GLU A 50 0.56 12.76 1.24
C GLU A 50 0.35 11.39 1.88
N ALA A 51 0.94 10.33 1.30
CA ALA A 51 0.83 8.97 1.84
C ALA A 51 1.38 8.85 3.28
N MET A 52 2.36 9.66 3.67
CA MET A 52 2.92 9.66 5.04
C MET A 52 1.91 10.07 6.12
N PHE A 53 0.79 10.70 5.76
CA PHE A 53 -0.25 11.08 6.72
C PHE A 53 -1.23 9.94 7.06
N TYR A 54 -1.13 8.79 6.39
CA TYR A 54 -2.08 7.68 6.55
C TYR A 54 -1.37 6.39 6.98
N ASP A 55 -1.44 6.08 8.28
CA ASP A 55 -0.93 4.86 8.89
C ASP A 55 -1.66 3.61 8.34
N GLY A 56 -1.12 3.02 7.28
CA GLY A 56 -1.72 1.89 6.57
C GLY A 56 -1.63 1.99 5.05
N VAL A 57 -1.29 3.15 4.51
CA VAL A 57 -1.07 3.32 3.07
C VAL A 57 0.39 3.06 2.72
N SER A 58 0.61 2.27 1.66
CA SER A 58 1.91 2.08 1.04
C SER A 58 1.79 2.39 -0.45
N VAL A 59 2.77 3.12 -1.00
CA VAL A 59 2.78 3.52 -2.41
C VAL A 59 4.07 3.02 -3.06
N GLU A 60 3.93 2.32 -4.18
CA GLU A 60 5.05 1.99 -5.07
C GLU A 60 4.87 2.74 -6.40
N ILE A 61 5.90 3.46 -6.84
CA ILE A 61 5.88 4.23 -8.07
C ILE A 61 6.91 3.65 -9.03
N ARG A 62 6.48 3.40 -10.28
CA ARG A 62 7.34 2.99 -11.40
C ARG A 62 7.18 3.96 -12.55
N SER A 63 8.29 4.35 -13.17
CA SER A 63 8.29 5.22 -14.35
C SER A 63 8.69 4.43 -15.58
N ALA A 64 7.88 4.56 -16.64
CA ALA A 64 8.11 3.93 -17.93
C ALA A 64 9.13 4.67 -18.80
N ALA A 65 9.57 5.88 -18.42
CA ALA A 65 10.50 6.70 -19.19
C ALA A 65 10.12 6.81 -20.69
N ASP A 66 8.85 7.13 -20.94
CA ASP A 66 8.22 7.29 -22.26
C ASP A 66 8.16 6.00 -23.12
N ASP A 67 8.42 4.83 -22.55
CA ASP A 67 8.31 3.52 -23.23
C ASP A 67 6.96 2.85 -22.94
N ASN A 68 6.07 2.80 -23.95
CA ASN A 68 4.75 2.16 -23.85
C ASN A 68 4.80 0.68 -23.47
N ARG A 69 5.81 -0.07 -23.95
CA ARG A 69 5.96 -1.49 -23.62
C ARG A 69 6.34 -1.64 -22.14
N LYS A 70 7.27 -0.80 -21.66
CA LYS A 70 7.62 -0.77 -20.24
C LYS A 70 6.42 -0.37 -19.37
N GLN A 71 5.62 0.61 -19.82
CA GLN A 71 4.41 0.99 -19.08
C GLN A 71 3.39 -0.16 -18.98
N ALA A 72 3.21 -0.93 -20.05
CA ALA A 72 2.37 -2.12 -20.01
C ALA A 72 2.90 -3.18 -19.04
N GLU A 73 4.23 -3.39 -19.02
CA GLU A 73 4.90 -4.30 -18.07
C GLU A 73 4.71 -3.84 -16.61
N ASP A 74 4.84 -2.55 -16.33
CA ASP A 74 4.61 -1.98 -14.99
C ASP A 74 3.15 -2.14 -14.54
N VAL A 75 2.19 -1.96 -15.46
CA VAL A 75 0.76 -2.20 -15.18
C VAL A 75 0.50 -3.67 -14.85
N HIS A 76 1.03 -4.60 -15.64
CA HIS A 76 0.90 -6.04 -15.36
C HIS A 76 1.55 -6.43 -14.04
N TYR A 77 2.73 -5.88 -13.74
CA TYR A 77 3.39 -6.08 -12.45
C TYR A 77 2.49 -5.68 -11.27
N PHE A 78 1.84 -4.50 -11.32
CA PHE A 78 0.97 -4.07 -10.22
C PHE A 78 -0.30 -4.92 -10.10
N ILE A 79 -0.83 -5.41 -11.22
CA ILE A 79 -1.96 -6.35 -11.21
C ILE A 79 -1.55 -7.67 -10.54
N ASP A 80 -0.39 -8.22 -10.90
CA ASP A 80 0.13 -9.48 -10.36
C ASP A 80 0.48 -9.37 -8.87
N GLU A 81 0.98 -8.21 -8.43
CA GLU A 81 1.22 -7.90 -7.01
C GLU A 81 -0.07 -7.73 -6.19
N GLY A 82 -1.22 -7.63 -6.84
CA GLY A 82 -2.52 -7.49 -6.18
C GLY A 82 -2.65 -6.18 -5.41
N VAL A 83 -2.26 -5.04 -6.01
CA VAL A 83 -2.48 -3.73 -5.38
C VAL A 83 -3.97 -3.44 -5.21
N ASP A 84 -4.33 -2.73 -4.13
CA ASP A 84 -5.71 -2.35 -3.84
C ASP A 84 -6.21 -1.21 -4.74
N LEU A 85 -5.28 -0.36 -5.20
CA LEU A 85 -5.52 0.72 -6.14
C LEU A 85 -4.35 0.84 -7.12
N LEU A 86 -4.67 0.90 -8.41
CA LEU A 86 -3.71 1.18 -9.47
C LEU A 86 -4.01 2.55 -10.08
N ILE A 87 -3.04 3.46 -10.03
CA ILE A 87 -3.06 4.78 -10.67
C ILE A 87 -2.19 4.71 -11.92
N ILE A 88 -2.74 5.11 -13.07
CA ILE A 88 -2.01 5.11 -14.35
C ILE A 88 -1.98 6.53 -14.90
N SER A 89 -0.79 7.09 -15.05
CA SER A 89 -0.56 8.25 -15.90
C SER A 89 -0.14 7.75 -17.27
N ALA A 90 -1.10 7.59 -18.17
CA ALA A 90 -0.84 7.04 -19.51
C ALA A 90 0.15 7.90 -20.31
N ASN A 91 1.08 7.26 -21.01
CA ASN A 91 1.98 7.93 -21.94
C ASN A 91 1.22 8.40 -23.19
N GLU A 92 0.28 7.59 -23.67
CA GLU A 92 -0.54 7.88 -24.84
C GLU A 92 -2.00 7.51 -24.58
N ALA A 93 -2.94 8.19 -25.24
CA ALA A 93 -4.38 7.92 -25.10
C ALA A 93 -4.84 6.70 -25.92
N ALA A 94 -4.06 6.31 -26.93
CA ALA A 94 -4.28 5.15 -27.78
C ALA A 94 -2.92 4.65 -28.31
N PRO A 95 -2.79 3.37 -28.71
CA PRO A 95 -1.56 2.82 -29.29
C PRO A 95 -1.19 3.38 -30.66
#